data_AF-A0A933GLC8-F1
#
_entry.id   AF-A0A933GLC8-F1
#
_cell.length_a   1.000
_cell.length_b   1.000
_cell.length_c   1.000
_cell.angle_alpha   90.00
_cell.angle_beta   90.00
_cell.angle_gamma   90.00
#
_symmetry.space_group_name_H-M   'P 1'
#
loop_
_entity.id
_entity.type
_entity.pdbx_description
1 polymer ?
#
loop_
_entity_poly.entity_id
_entity_poly.type
_entity_poly.pdbx_seq_one_letter_code
_entity_poly.pdbx_strand_id
1 'polypeptide(L)'
;MRRVALAGYPIRAVMMPVIPVEGWQDIYSAFIRHLIETVPLRRLTIGGICSYKAARVLMESKLGLYNPVSVSIDSIIKSQDGRARYSESLRREIYSHVIQVARSLRPELEIALCLEDKELWQKTGVGNNLGRCNCIL
;
A
#
# COMPACT_ATOMS: atom_id res chain seq x y z
N MET A 1 -6.53 15.61 -8.19
CA MET A 1 -5.30 15.27 -8.94
C MET A 1 -5.27 15.88 -10.34
N ARG A 2 -6.28 15.69 -11.21
CA ARG A 2 -6.28 16.26 -12.59
C ARG A 2 -5.99 17.77 -12.67
N ARG A 3 -6.67 18.59 -11.86
CA ARG A 3 -6.49 20.06 -11.85
C ARG A 3 -5.03 20.49 -11.63
N VAL A 4 -4.36 19.88 -10.66
CA VAL A 4 -2.96 20.21 -10.35
C VAL A 4 -1.98 19.60 -11.36
N ALA A 5 -2.32 18.45 -11.97
CA ALA A 5 -1.57 17.93 -13.11
C ALA A 5 -1.61 18.88 -14.31
N LEU A 6 -2.80 19.42 -14.64
CA LEU A 6 -2.96 20.41 -15.71
C LEU A 6 -2.20 21.71 -15.42
N ALA A 7 -2.03 22.06 -14.15
CA ALA A 7 -1.20 23.18 -13.72
C ALA A 7 0.31 22.87 -13.73
N GLY A 8 0.73 21.68 -14.19
CA GLY A 8 2.14 21.30 -14.36
C GLY A 8 2.79 20.64 -13.14
N TYR A 9 2.06 20.39 -12.05
CA TYR A 9 2.63 19.74 -10.87
C TYR A 9 2.82 18.23 -11.10
N PRO A 10 3.96 17.65 -10.68
CA PRO A 10 4.16 16.20 -10.72
C PRO A 10 3.21 15.51 -9.74
N ILE A 11 2.51 14.48 -10.19
CA ILE A 11 1.56 13.76 -9.33
C ILE A 11 2.15 12.48 -8.79
N ARG A 12 2.10 12.35 -7.46
CA ARG A 12 2.40 11.13 -6.72
C ARG A 12 1.16 10.73 -5.93
N ALA A 13 0.84 9.45 -5.94
CA ALA A 13 -0.27 8.90 -5.17
C ALA A 13 0.26 7.96 -4.08
N VAL A 14 -0.41 7.97 -2.93
CA VAL A 14 -0.17 7.01 -1.84
C VAL A 14 -1.45 6.22 -1.66
N MET A 15 -1.38 4.91 -1.88
CA MET A 15 -2.45 3.96 -1.64
C MET A 15 -2.10 3.15 -0.39
N MET A 16 -2.59 3.64 0.75
CA MET A 16 -2.33 3.05 2.06
C MET A 16 -3.46 3.44 3.04
N PRO A 17 -3.96 2.50 3.86
CA PRO A 17 -3.65 1.08 3.83
C PRO A 17 -4.41 0.35 2.71
N VAL A 18 -3.80 -0.68 2.15
CA VAL A 18 -4.54 -1.72 1.43
C VAL A 18 -5.18 -2.67 2.44
N ILE A 19 -6.47 -2.96 2.31
CA ILE A 19 -7.22 -3.81 3.24
C ILE A 19 -7.75 -5.04 2.48
N PRO A 20 -7.34 -6.26 2.86
CA PRO A 20 -7.70 -7.48 2.14
C PRO A 20 -9.11 -7.97 2.52
N VAL A 21 -10.12 -7.14 2.22
CA VAL A 21 -11.52 -7.55 2.28
C VAL A 21 -11.83 -8.62 1.22
N GLU A 22 -12.99 -9.25 1.29
CA GLU A 22 -13.44 -10.14 0.23
C GLU A 22 -13.45 -9.43 -1.14
N GLY A 23 -12.88 -10.07 -2.16
CA GLY A 23 -12.76 -9.49 -3.51
C GLY A 23 -11.76 -8.32 -3.63
N TRP A 24 -10.86 -8.13 -2.65
CA TRP A 24 -9.93 -7.00 -2.66
C TRP A 24 -9.10 -6.92 -3.94
N GLN A 25 -8.68 -8.05 -4.52
CA GLN A 25 -7.88 -8.04 -5.76
C GLN A 25 -8.58 -7.28 -6.88
N ASP A 26 -9.87 -7.53 -7.10
CA ASP A 26 -10.64 -6.90 -8.16
C ASP A 26 -10.94 -5.43 -7.85
N ILE A 27 -11.28 -5.13 -6.58
CA ILE A 27 -11.52 -3.77 -6.11
C ILE A 27 -10.29 -2.89 -6.35
N TYR A 28 -9.11 -3.35 -5.91
CA TYR A 28 -7.88 -2.59 -6.07
C TYR A 28 -7.40 -2.58 -7.53
N SER A 29 -7.60 -3.66 -8.29
CA SER A 29 -7.32 -3.67 -9.73
C SER A 29 -8.11 -2.59 -10.48
N ALA A 30 -9.42 -2.53 -10.24
CA ALA A 30 -10.30 -1.54 -10.86
C ALA A 30 -9.92 -0.10 -10.44
N PHE A 31 -9.61 0.10 -9.16
CA PHE A 31 -9.16 1.39 -8.65
C PHE A 31 -7.84 1.85 -9.31
N ILE A 32 -6.83 0.97 -9.37
CA ILE A 32 -5.52 1.29 -9.97
C ILE A 32 -5.68 1.62 -11.44
N ARG A 33 -6.46 0.83 -12.17
CA ARG A 33 -6.78 1.08 -13.58
C ARG A 33 -7.35 2.48 -13.78
N HIS A 34 -8.43 2.77 -13.05
CA HIS A 34 -9.08 4.06 -13.14
C HIS A 34 -8.14 5.21 -12.79
N LEU A 35 -7.33 5.06 -11.74
CA LEU A 35 -6.38 6.08 -11.28
C LEU A 35 -5.29 6.38 -12.32
N ILE A 36 -4.65 5.34 -12.89
CA ILE A 36 -3.56 5.47 -13.86
C ILE A 36 -4.06 6.05 -15.19
N GLU A 37 -5.26 5.67 -15.63
CA GLU A 37 -5.90 6.19 -16.84
C GLU A 37 -6.36 7.65 -16.67
N THR A 38 -6.69 8.04 -15.43
CA THR A 38 -7.25 9.36 -15.10
C THR A 38 -6.20 10.44 -14.87
N VAL A 39 -5.02 10.05 -14.38
CA VAL A 39 -4.01 10.99 -13.86
C VAL A 39 -2.62 10.59 -14.38
N PRO A 40 -1.79 11.53 -14.85
CA PRO A 40 -0.41 11.26 -15.23
C PRO A 40 0.46 11.06 -13.98
N LEU A 41 0.28 9.92 -13.30
CA LEU A 41 1.08 9.55 -12.14
C LEU A 41 2.55 9.39 -12.51
N ARG A 42 3.41 10.05 -11.74
CA ARG A 42 4.86 9.84 -11.74
C ARG A 42 5.27 8.71 -10.80
N ARG A 43 4.59 8.59 -9.66
CA ARG A 43 4.86 7.57 -8.64
C ARG A 43 3.58 7.07 -7.97
N LEU A 44 3.49 5.77 -7.75
CA LEU A 44 2.51 5.14 -6.87
C LEU A 44 3.24 4.52 -5.67
N THR A 45 2.93 4.99 -4.46
CA THR A 45 3.42 4.40 -3.22
C THR A 45 2.34 3.52 -2.61
N ILE A 46 2.67 2.29 -2.24
CA ILE A 46 1.73 1.29 -1.71
C ILE A 46 2.09 1.00 -0.26
N GLY A 47 1.10 0.87 0.62
CA GLY A 47 1.35 0.47 2.00
C GLY A 47 0.19 -0.33 2.58
N GLY A 48 0.51 -1.26 3.47
CA GLY A 48 -0.45 -2.00 4.28
C GLY A 48 -0.76 -1.28 5.58
N ILE A 49 -1.47 -1.96 6.47
CA ILE A 49 -1.70 -1.46 7.82
C ILE A 49 -0.39 -1.43 8.63
N CYS A 50 -0.15 -0.35 9.37
CA CYS A 50 0.92 -0.26 10.36
C CYS A 50 0.41 0.49 11.60
N SER A 51 -0.30 -0.20 12.49
CA SER A 51 -1.00 0.45 13.61
C SER A 51 -0.25 0.27 14.92
N TYR A 52 -0.04 1.36 15.67
CA TYR A 52 0.37 1.24 17.08
C TYR A 52 -0.72 0.58 17.92
N LYS A 53 -0.33 -0.04 19.04
CA LYS A 53 -1.25 -0.73 19.95
C LYS A 53 -2.42 0.14 20.41
N ALA A 54 -2.16 1.38 20.82
CA ALA A 54 -3.21 2.30 21.28
C ALA A 54 -4.23 2.62 20.17
N ALA A 55 -3.76 2.87 18.95
CA ALA A 55 -4.63 3.12 17.80
C ALA A 55 -5.47 1.87 17.43
N ARG A 56 -4.87 0.67 17.53
CA ARG A 56 -5.57 -0.59 17.32
C ARG A 56 -6.68 -0.80 18.37
N VAL A 57 -6.40 -0.58 19.65
CA VAL A 57 -7.39 -0.69 20.73
C VAL A 57 -8.55 0.29 20.50
N LEU A 58 -8.26 1.53 20.10
CA LEU A 58 -9.29 2.50 19.78
C LEU A 58 -10.15 2.04 18.58
N MET A 59 -9.52 1.56 17.50
CA MET A 59 -10.22 1.01 16.35
C MET A 59 -11.13 -0.16 16.74
N GLU A 60 -10.63 -1.12 17.50
CA GLU A 60 -11.40 -2.29 17.96
C GLU A 60 -12.55 -1.89 18.88
N SER A 61 -12.37 -0.87 19.73
CA SER A 61 -13.45 -0.35 20.58
C SER A 61 -14.60 0.29 19.78
N LYS A 62 -14.32 0.77 18.56
CA LYS A 62 -15.30 1.44 17.70
C LYS A 62 -15.90 0.55 16.62
N LEU A 63 -15.09 -0.32 16.04
CA LEU A 63 -15.46 -1.16 14.90
C LEU A 63 -15.69 -2.63 15.29
N GLY A 64 -15.44 -2.99 16.55
CA GLY A 64 -15.47 -4.36 17.03
C GLY A 64 -14.17 -5.11 16.75
N LEU A 65 -13.96 -6.22 17.47
CA LEU A 65 -12.76 -7.06 17.34
C LEU A 65 -12.66 -7.78 15.99
N TYR A 66 -13.80 -8.03 15.33
CA TYR A 66 -13.89 -8.77 14.07
C TYR A 66 -13.94 -7.85 12.83
N ASN A 67 -13.46 -6.60 12.95
CA ASN A 67 -13.40 -5.71 11.80
C ASN A 67 -12.37 -6.22 10.76
N PRO A 68 -12.51 -5.89 9.46
CA PRO A 68 -11.66 -6.43 8.39
C PRO A 68 -10.16 -6.17 8.55
N VAL A 69 -9.77 -5.13 9.28
CA VAL A 69 -8.36 -4.83 9.57
C VAL A 69 -7.85 -5.75 10.68
N SER A 70 -8.56 -5.81 11.82
CA SER A 70 -8.13 -6.61 12.99
C SER A 70 -8.03 -8.10 12.70
N VAL A 71 -8.96 -8.67 11.92
CA VAL A 71 -8.94 -10.10 11.56
C VAL A 71 -7.77 -10.47 10.64
N SER A 72 -7.23 -9.49 9.92
CA SER A 72 -6.14 -9.69 8.97
C SER A 72 -4.77 -9.40 9.58
N ILE A 73 -4.73 -8.71 10.73
CA ILE A 73 -3.49 -8.43 11.46
C ILE A 73 -2.94 -9.70 12.08
N ASP A 74 -1.66 -9.93 11.87
CA ASP A 74 -0.95 -11.00 12.55
C ASP A 74 -0.76 -10.65 14.03
N SER A 75 -1.41 -11.42 14.91
CA SER A 75 -1.34 -11.23 16.36
C SER A 75 -0.02 -11.70 16.97
N ILE A 76 0.75 -12.51 16.25
CA ILE A 76 1.98 -13.16 16.71
C ILE A 76 3.21 -12.30 16.36
N ILE A 77 3.19 -11.65 15.19
CA ILE A 77 4.33 -10.86 14.72
C ILE A 77 4.40 -9.50 15.44
N LYS A 78 5.40 -9.37 16.32
CA LYS A 78 5.89 -8.07 16.79
C LYS A 78 6.85 -7.53 15.75
N SER A 79 6.43 -6.50 15.00
CA SER A 79 7.37 -5.77 14.16
C SER A 79 8.41 -5.05 15.01
N GLN A 80 9.59 -4.82 14.43
CA GLN A 80 10.71 -4.17 15.13
C GLN A 80 10.37 -2.75 15.62
N ASP A 81 9.42 -2.07 14.98
CA ASP A 81 9.00 -0.71 15.33
C ASP A 81 7.74 -0.65 16.23
N GLY A 82 7.29 -1.80 16.73
CA GLY A 82 6.15 -1.89 17.64
C GLY A 82 4.78 -1.70 17.00
N ARG A 83 4.70 -1.63 15.67
CA ARG A 83 3.43 -1.49 14.92
C ARG A 83 2.88 -2.85 14.48
N ALA A 84 1.60 -3.08 14.69
CA ALA A 84 0.90 -4.24 14.18
C ALA A 84 0.77 -4.15 12.64
N ARG A 85 1.01 -5.27 11.96
CA ARG A 85 0.97 -5.42 10.50
C ARG A 85 0.26 -6.72 10.12
N TYR A 86 -0.07 -6.87 8.84
CA TYR A 86 -0.40 -8.18 8.28
C TYR A 86 0.86 -9.07 8.23
N SER A 87 0.64 -10.38 8.09
CA SER A 87 1.73 -11.34 7.87
C SER A 87 2.56 -10.94 6.65
N GLU A 88 3.83 -11.32 6.63
CA GLU A 88 4.71 -11.01 5.49
C GLU A 88 4.18 -11.61 4.18
N SER A 89 3.64 -12.83 4.23
CA SER A 89 3.04 -13.48 3.06
C SER A 89 1.90 -12.67 2.47
N LEU A 90 0.98 -12.19 3.32
CA LEU A 90 -0.15 -11.37 2.90
C LEU A 90 0.29 -9.99 2.39
N ARG A 91 1.26 -9.34 3.05
CA ARG A 91 1.84 -8.08 2.55
C ARG A 91 2.46 -8.28 1.16
N ARG A 92 3.23 -9.35 0.97
CA ARG A 92 3.85 -9.69 -0.33
C ARG A 92 2.80 -9.92 -1.41
N GLU A 93 1.75 -10.68 -1.10
CA GLU A 93 0.63 -10.94 -2.03
C GLU A 93 -0.01 -9.62 -2.47
N ILE A 94 -0.38 -8.78 -1.52
CA ILE A 94 -0.98 -7.47 -1.75
C ILE A 94 -0.09 -6.61 -2.66
N TYR A 95 1.17 -6.44 -2.29
CA TYR A 95 2.07 -5.56 -3.05
C TYR A 95 2.38 -6.12 -4.44
N SER A 96 2.58 -7.43 -4.56
CA SER A 96 2.85 -8.06 -5.86
C SER A 96 1.66 -7.90 -6.81
N HIS A 97 0.44 -8.10 -6.33
CA HIS A 97 -0.78 -7.91 -7.11
C HIS A 97 -0.91 -6.47 -7.61
N VAL A 98 -0.81 -5.49 -6.70
CA VAL A 98 -0.90 -4.06 -7.05
C VAL A 98 0.20 -3.65 -8.04
N ILE A 99 1.45 -4.09 -7.83
CA ILE A 99 2.59 -3.82 -8.71
C ILE A 99 2.34 -4.40 -10.10
N GLN A 100 1.85 -5.64 -10.19
CA GLN A 100 1.56 -6.31 -11.45
C GLN A 100 0.50 -5.55 -12.24
N VAL A 101 -0.61 -5.18 -11.60
CA VAL A 101 -1.67 -4.40 -12.25
C VAL A 101 -1.12 -3.06 -12.74
N ALA A 102 -0.42 -2.33 -11.88
CA ALA A 102 0.12 -1.01 -12.22
C ALA A 102 1.11 -1.08 -13.40
N ARG A 103 2.03 -2.05 -13.39
CA ARG A 103 3.01 -2.23 -14.47
C ARG A 103 2.39 -2.78 -15.76
N SER A 104 1.29 -3.52 -15.68
CA SER A 104 0.56 -3.95 -16.90
C SER A 104 -0.06 -2.76 -17.65
N LEU A 105 -0.38 -1.69 -16.94
CA LEU A 105 -0.96 -0.45 -17.49
C LEU A 105 0.11 0.57 -17.88
N ARG A 106 1.18 0.66 -17.09
CA ARG A 106 2.29 1.61 -17.28
C ARG A 106 3.61 0.98 -16.78
N PRO A 107 4.37 0.28 -17.64
CA PRO A 107 5.58 -0.43 -17.25
C PRO A 107 6.64 0.45 -16.57
N GLU A 108 6.72 1.71 -16.96
CA GLU A 108 7.67 2.71 -16.49
C GLU A 108 7.22 3.46 -15.22
N LEU A 109 6.00 3.20 -14.71
CA LEU A 109 5.50 3.85 -13.51
C LEU A 109 6.39 3.53 -12.30
N GLU A 110 6.89 4.57 -11.64
CA GLU A 110 7.69 4.41 -10.44
C GLU A 110 6.81 3.87 -9.30
N ILE A 111 7.17 2.70 -8.76
CA ILE A 111 6.47 2.11 -7.61
C ILE A 111 7.37 2.14 -6.37
N ALA A 112 6.79 2.52 -5.23
CA ALA A 112 7.44 2.53 -3.94
C ALA A 112 6.57 1.83 -2.88
N LEU A 113 7.20 1.36 -1.80
CA LEU A 113 6.50 0.81 -0.63
C LEU A 113 6.60 1.77 0.57
N CYS A 114 5.54 1.88 1.37
CA CYS A 114 5.48 2.75 2.54
C CYS A 114 5.74 1.95 3.82
N LEU A 115 6.74 2.37 4.61
CA LEU A 115 7.02 1.82 5.96
C LEU A 115 7.25 0.30 5.98
N GLU A 116 7.83 -0.21 4.89
CA GLU A 116 8.15 -1.61 4.67
C GLU A 116 9.65 -1.92 4.80
N ASP A 117 9.94 -3.15 5.20
CA ASP A 117 11.28 -3.67 5.37
C ASP A 117 11.99 -3.94 4.03
N LYS A 118 13.32 -3.82 4.03
CA LYS A 118 14.16 -3.96 2.82
C LYS A 118 13.94 -5.30 2.12
N GLU A 119 13.69 -6.36 2.86
CA GLU A 119 13.47 -7.70 2.32
C GLU A 119 12.22 -7.73 1.43
N LEU A 120 11.13 -7.12 1.87
CA LEU A 120 9.89 -7.07 1.11
C LEU A 120 10.02 -6.21 -0.16
N TRP A 121 10.81 -5.13 -0.13
CA TRP A 121 11.15 -4.36 -1.32
C TRP A 121 11.86 -5.21 -2.38
N GLN A 122 12.77 -6.10 -1.96
CA GLN A 122 13.47 -7.00 -2.89
C GLN A 122 12.52 -8.07 -3.42
N LYS A 123 11.75 -8.72 -2.55
CA LYS A 123 10.80 -9.80 -2.90
C LYS A 123 9.71 -9.36 -3.88
N THR A 124 9.41 -8.06 -3.96
CA THR A 124 8.39 -7.47 -4.83
C THR A 124 8.95 -6.84 -6.10
N GLY A 125 10.28 -6.91 -6.34
CA GLY A 125 10.89 -6.43 -7.58
C GLY A 125 10.93 -4.90 -7.72
N VAL A 126 10.87 -4.17 -6.60
CA VAL A 126 10.99 -2.70 -6.52
C VAL A 126 12.19 -2.26 -5.67
N GLY A 127 13.13 -3.17 -5.38
CA GLY A 127 14.30 -2.92 -4.53
C GLY A 127 15.16 -1.72 -4.94
N ASN A 128 15.25 -1.42 -6.25
CA ASN A 128 15.98 -0.26 -6.76
C ASN A 128 15.35 1.09 -6.39
N ASN A 129 14.08 1.08 -5.98
CA ASN A 129 13.34 2.27 -5.55
C ASN A 129 13.35 2.44 -4.02
N LEU A 130 14.14 1.65 -3.28
CA LEU A 130 14.28 1.79 -1.83
C LEU A 130 14.67 3.23 -1.48
N GLY A 131 13.94 3.83 -0.55
CA GLY A 131 14.12 5.25 -0.19
C GLY A 131 13.38 6.24 -1.09
N ARG A 132 12.59 5.79 -2.07
CA ARG A 132 11.70 6.64 -2.89
C ARG A 132 10.26 6.69 -2.38
N CYS A 133 10.03 6.40 -1.10
CA CYS A 133 8.70 6.55 -0.49
C CYS A 133 8.19 8.00 -0.65
N ASN A 134 6.88 8.22 -0.63
CA ASN A 134 6.28 9.55 -0.77
C ASN A 134 6.78 10.59 0.25
N CYS A 135 7.28 10.14 1.41
CA CYS A 135 7.88 11.01 2.43
C CYS A 135 9.30 11.50 2.10
N ILE A 136 9.89 11.01 1.01
CA ILE A 136 11.23 11.38 0.55
C ILE A 136 11.07 12.01 -0.84
N LEU A 137 11.74 13.14 -1.06
CA LEU A 137 11.65 13.94 -2.29
C LEU A 137 12.08 13.13 -3.53
#